data_AF-K2C4F8-F1
#
_entry.id   AF-K2C4F8-F1
#
_cell.length_a   1.000
_cell.length_b   1.000
_cell.length_c   1.000
_cell.angle_alpha   90.00
_cell.angle_beta   90.00
_cell.angle_gamma   90.00
#
_symmetry.space_group_name_H-M   'P 1'
#
loop_
_entity.id
_entity.type
_entity.pdbx_description
1 polymer ?
#
loop_
_entity_poly.entity_id
_entity_poly.type
_entity_poly.pdbx_seq_one_letter_code
_entity_poly.pdbx_strand_id
1 'polypeptide(L)'
;MNMGNDQSGSDKSAQEIISQIKSYLTDAEIRFHDIAEDAVELYMQGHNLTMHVVIYVHNGHLIFRVPGFIRNVDLRRPDILQFLMQVMSDILDIRFELGKDGNNLSACCQHILEDASMTRRQFDLAIMVLIHIVDDTYPHLMKLIYKSDPEQTPRDTAPQNDFAGEPANDDGVNIDSDDSADNEEDDEFAPIITDEKARKIN
;
A
#
# COMPACT_ATOMS: atom_id res chain seq x y z
N MET A 1 1.49 11.69 53.21
CA MET A 1 0.38 12.17 52.37
C MET A 1 0.97 12.43 50.99
N ASN A 2 0.81 11.51 50.05
CA ASN A 2 1.19 11.70 48.65
C ASN A 2 -0.13 11.83 47.88
N MET A 3 -0.46 13.05 47.49
CA MET A 3 -1.63 13.36 46.69
C MET A 3 -1.33 13.19 45.20
N GLY A 4 -2.32 12.69 44.47
CA GLY A 4 -2.55 13.07 43.08
C GLY A 4 -1.77 12.28 42.05
N ASN A 5 -2.05 10.98 41.92
CA ASN A 5 -2.03 10.39 40.57
C ASN A 5 -3.37 10.76 39.93
N ASP A 6 -3.48 12.00 39.46
CA ASP A 6 -4.55 12.44 38.58
C ASP A 6 -4.39 11.68 37.24
N GLN A 7 -4.84 10.43 37.22
CA GLN A 7 -5.34 9.84 35.98
C GLN A 7 -6.67 10.53 35.71
N SER A 8 -6.56 11.67 35.04
CA SER A 8 -7.63 12.48 34.51
C SER A 8 -8.65 11.59 33.78
N GLY A 9 -9.92 11.71 34.16
CA GLY A 9 -11.03 10.90 33.66
C GLY A 9 -11.40 11.11 32.18
N SER A 10 -10.50 10.76 31.26
CA SER A 10 -10.73 10.77 29.80
C SER A 10 -10.37 9.43 29.14
N ASP A 11 -10.12 8.38 29.91
CA ASP A 11 -9.51 7.16 29.39
C ASP A 11 -10.58 6.10 29.12
N LYS A 12 -11.33 6.24 28.02
CA LYS A 12 -11.73 5.00 27.34
C LYS A 12 -10.45 4.32 26.91
N SER A 13 -10.26 3.08 27.34
CA SER A 13 -9.08 2.33 26.94
C SER A 13 -9.03 2.24 25.40
N ALA A 14 -7.84 2.30 24.80
CA ALA A 14 -7.68 2.18 23.34
C ALA A 14 -8.42 0.95 22.77
N GLN A 15 -8.50 -0.11 23.58
CA GLN A 15 -9.28 -1.32 23.34
C GLN A 15 -10.78 -1.06 23.14
N GLU A 16 -11.39 -0.20 23.95
CA GLU A 16 -12.81 0.15 23.81
C GLU A 16 -13.10 0.91 22.51
N ILE A 17 -12.21 1.83 22.15
CA ILE A 17 -12.32 2.57 20.88
C ILE A 17 -12.23 1.58 19.71
N ILE A 18 -11.22 0.70 19.71
CA ILE A 18 -11.04 -0.29 18.65
C ILE A 18 -12.20 -1.29 18.61
N SER A 19 -12.74 -1.70 19.76
CA SER A 19 -13.95 -2.52 19.84
C SER A 19 -15.14 -1.83 19.16
N GLN A 20 -15.31 -0.53 19.39
CA GLN A 20 -16.33 0.28 18.71
C GLN A 20 -16.09 0.34 17.19
N ILE A 21 -14.84 0.53 16.74
CA ILE A 21 -14.48 0.52 15.32
C ILE A 21 -14.81 -0.83 14.68
N LYS A 22 -14.48 -1.94 15.34
CA LYS A 22 -14.80 -3.30 14.86
C LYS A 22 -16.30 -3.50 14.68
N SER A 23 -17.11 -2.98 15.60
CA SER A 23 -18.57 -3.01 15.45
C SER A 23 -19.00 -2.27 14.18
N TYR A 24 -18.47 -1.08 13.93
CA TYR A 24 -18.81 -0.31 12.73
C TYR A 24 -18.34 -0.96 11.43
N LEU A 25 -17.14 -1.56 11.43
CA LEU A 25 -16.63 -2.33 10.30
C LEU A 25 -17.51 -3.56 10.02
N THR A 26 -17.93 -4.27 11.08
CA THR A 26 -18.81 -5.44 10.96
C THR A 26 -20.18 -5.05 10.40
N ASP A 27 -20.78 -3.96 10.91
CA ASP A 27 -22.05 -3.43 10.41
C ASP A 27 -21.96 -3.00 8.94
N ALA A 28 -20.78 -2.56 8.49
CA ALA A 28 -20.50 -2.17 7.12
C ALA A 28 -20.07 -3.35 6.22
N GLU A 29 -20.06 -4.58 6.74
CA GLU A 29 -19.60 -5.80 6.06
C GLU A 29 -18.14 -5.73 5.58
N ILE A 30 -17.32 -4.88 6.21
CA ILE A 30 -15.90 -4.73 5.91
C ILE A 30 -15.11 -5.79 6.69
N ARG A 31 -14.33 -6.61 5.98
CA ARG A 31 -13.45 -7.60 6.60
C ARG A 31 -12.21 -6.94 7.18
N PHE A 32 -11.85 -7.33 8.40
CA PHE A 32 -10.65 -6.87 9.10
C PHE A 32 -9.99 -8.03 9.86
N HIS A 33 -8.72 -7.85 10.20
CA HIS A 33 -7.94 -8.75 11.04
C HIS A 33 -7.39 -7.99 12.25
N ASP A 34 -7.33 -8.68 13.38
CA ASP A 34 -6.70 -8.17 14.59
C ASP A 34 -5.19 -8.31 14.48
N ILE A 35 -4.47 -7.21 14.68
CA ILE A 35 -2.99 -7.22 14.72
C ILE A 35 -2.45 -6.94 16.13
N ALA A 36 -3.20 -6.17 16.93
CA ALA A 36 -2.92 -5.89 18.33
C ALA A 36 -4.23 -5.58 19.07
N GLU A 37 -4.17 -5.39 20.39
CA GLU A 37 -5.35 -5.03 21.18
C GLU A 37 -5.92 -3.65 20.84
N ASP A 38 -5.05 -2.74 20.38
CA ASP A 38 -5.33 -1.35 20.03
C ASP A 38 -5.21 -1.08 18.52
N ALA A 39 -5.16 -2.13 17.70
CA ALA A 39 -5.02 -1.97 16.26
C ALA A 39 -5.65 -3.12 15.45
N VAL A 40 -6.20 -2.74 14.29
CA VAL A 40 -6.75 -3.66 13.29
C VAL A 40 -6.19 -3.34 11.92
N GLU A 41 -6.14 -4.32 11.04
CA GLU A 41 -5.82 -4.14 9.64
C GLU A 41 -6.98 -4.58 8.74
N LEU A 42 -7.10 -3.96 7.57
CA LEU A 42 -8.09 -4.31 6.58
C LEU A 42 -7.56 -4.06 5.17
N TYR A 43 -8.19 -4.73 4.20
CA TYR A 43 -7.92 -4.54 2.78
C TYR A 43 -9.11 -3.86 2.12
N MET A 44 -8.90 -2.67 1.58
CA MET A 44 -9.91 -1.94 0.81
C MET A 44 -9.71 -2.23 -0.66
N GLN A 45 -10.70 -2.86 -1.28
CA GLN A 45 -10.68 -3.13 -2.71
C GLN A 45 -11.42 -2.02 -3.45
N GLY A 46 -10.68 -1.20 -4.18
CA GLY A 46 -11.23 -0.28 -5.16
C GLY A 46 -11.33 -0.90 -6.55
N HIS A 47 -11.74 -0.11 -7.53
CA HIS A 47 -11.88 -0.56 -8.92
C HIS A 47 -10.56 -0.99 -9.56
N ASN A 48 -9.47 -0.29 -9.23
CA ASN A 48 -8.17 -0.45 -9.91
C ASN A 48 -7.05 -0.89 -8.96
N LEU A 49 -7.24 -0.75 -7.64
CA LEU A 49 -6.21 -1.00 -6.65
C LEU A 49 -6.83 -1.63 -5.41
N THR A 50 -6.06 -2.51 -4.76
CA THR A 50 -6.35 -2.96 -3.39
C THR A 50 -5.37 -2.29 -2.44
N MET A 51 -5.89 -1.72 -1.37
CA MET A 51 -5.12 -0.97 -0.39
C MET A 51 -5.10 -1.68 0.95
N HIS A 52 -3.91 -1.83 1.53
CA HIS A 52 -3.75 -2.23 2.93
C HIS A 52 -3.89 -1.00 3.83
N VAL A 53 -4.78 -1.07 4.81
CA VAL A 53 -5.04 0.01 5.77
C VAL A 53 -4.91 -0.56 7.18
N VAL A 54 -4.18 0.16 8.03
CA VAL A 54 -4.05 -0.13 9.46
C VAL A 54 -4.76 0.96 10.24
N ILE A 55 -5.66 0.57 11.13
CA ILE A 55 -6.37 1.47 12.04
C ILE A 55 -5.88 1.23 13.46
N TYR A 56 -5.40 2.27 14.13
CA TYR A 56 -4.90 2.17 15.51
C TYR A 56 -5.14 3.46 16.30
N VAL A 57 -5.10 3.35 17.62
CA VAL A 57 -5.23 4.51 18.52
C VAL A 57 -3.86 4.89 19.06
N HIS A 58 -3.51 6.18 18.99
CA HIS A 58 -2.25 6.68 19.54
C HIS A 58 -2.47 8.07 20.17
N ASN A 59 -2.12 8.23 21.45
CA ASN A 59 -2.27 9.49 22.19
C ASN A 59 -3.67 10.12 22.09
N GLY A 60 -4.73 9.31 22.07
CA GLY A 60 -6.11 9.80 21.92
C GLY A 60 -6.52 10.15 20.47
N HIS A 61 -5.65 9.90 19.49
CA HIS A 61 -5.97 10.02 18.07
C HIS A 61 -6.32 8.65 17.49
N LEU A 62 -7.37 8.60 16.67
CA LEU A 62 -7.60 7.46 15.80
C LEU A 62 -6.86 7.69 14.48
N ILE A 63 -6.02 6.75 14.11
CA ILE A 63 -5.14 6.87 12.97
C ILE A 63 -5.52 5.82 11.93
N PHE A 64 -5.77 6.26 10.71
CA PHE A 64 -5.93 5.42 9.53
C PHE A 64 -4.66 5.56 8.69
N ARG A 65 -3.84 4.51 8.66
CA ARG A 65 -2.54 4.52 8.00
C ARG A 65 -2.52 3.58 6.80
N VAL A 66 -1.95 4.06 5.71
CA VAL A 66 -1.61 3.28 4.52
C VAL A 66 -0.08 3.11 4.50
N PRO A 67 0.46 2.00 5.02
CA PRO A 67 1.89 1.83 5.19
C PRO A 67 2.60 1.55 3.86
N GLY A 68 3.66 2.30 3.57
CA GLY A 68 4.74 1.94 2.62
C GLY A 68 4.28 1.46 1.24
N PHE A 69 3.13 1.93 0.76
CA PHE A 69 2.46 1.34 -0.40
C PHE A 69 3.10 1.76 -1.73
N ILE A 70 3.62 3.00 -1.82
CA ILE A 70 4.19 3.53 -3.05
C ILE A 70 5.70 3.59 -2.92
N ARG A 71 6.41 2.90 -3.82
CA ARG A 71 7.88 2.86 -3.87
C ARG A 71 8.40 3.75 -4.98
N ASN A 72 9.69 4.06 -4.93
CA ASN A 72 10.41 4.82 -5.96
C ASN A 72 9.82 6.21 -6.26
N VAL A 73 9.36 6.90 -5.22
CA VAL A 73 8.79 8.24 -5.35
C VAL A 73 9.90 9.29 -5.34
N ASP A 74 10.14 9.94 -6.48
CA ASP A 74 11.05 11.08 -6.56
C ASP A 74 10.31 12.40 -6.29
N LEU A 75 10.37 12.90 -5.06
CA LEU A 75 9.74 14.18 -4.68
C LEU A 75 10.42 15.43 -5.30
N ARG A 76 11.54 15.28 -6.02
CA ARG A 76 12.12 16.39 -6.80
C ARG A 76 11.30 16.70 -8.04
N ARG A 77 10.45 15.78 -8.47
CA ARG A 77 9.51 15.97 -9.58
C ARG A 77 8.38 16.91 -9.15
N PRO A 78 8.27 18.11 -9.73
CA PRO A 78 7.36 19.14 -9.26
C PRO A 78 5.89 18.78 -9.46
N ASP A 79 5.57 17.98 -10.50
CA ASP A 79 4.24 17.43 -10.76
C ASP A 79 3.77 16.51 -9.61
N ILE A 80 4.64 15.62 -9.12
CA ILE A 80 4.34 14.75 -7.97
C ILE A 80 4.13 15.58 -6.72
N LEU A 81 5.05 16.50 -6.42
CA LEU A 81 4.94 17.34 -5.22
C LEU A 81 3.68 18.19 -5.24
N GLN A 82 3.35 18.82 -6.38
CA GLN A 82 2.14 19.62 -6.54
C GLN A 82 0.88 18.78 -6.35
N PHE A 83 0.85 17.56 -6.90
CA PHE A 83 -0.25 16.63 -6.69
C PHE A 83 -0.43 16.29 -5.20
N LEU A 84 0.64 15.96 -4.49
CA LEU A 84 0.56 15.64 -3.06
C LEU A 84 0.09 16.85 -2.23
N MET A 85 0.56 18.06 -2.54
CA MET A 85 0.09 19.29 -1.89
C MET A 85 -1.39 19.54 -2.14
N GLN A 86 -1.87 19.31 -3.37
CA GLN A 86 -3.29 19.42 -3.70
C GLN A 86 -4.12 18.42 -2.89
N VAL A 87 -3.70 17.16 -2.82
CA VAL A 87 -4.38 16.12 -2.04
C VAL A 87 -4.43 16.47 -0.56
N MET A 88 -3.33 16.97 0.02
CA MET A 88 -3.29 17.43 1.41
C MET A 88 -4.21 18.64 1.67
N SER A 89 -4.52 19.42 0.64
CA SER A 89 -5.46 20.55 0.74
C SER A 89 -6.91 20.12 0.58
N ASP A 90 -7.18 19.16 -0.32
CA ASP A 90 -8.54 18.72 -0.65
C ASP A 90 -9.08 17.72 0.37
N ILE A 91 -8.19 16.86 0.87
CA ILE A 91 -8.53 15.80 1.82
C ILE A 91 -8.04 16.25 3.20
N LEU A 92 -8.99 16.65 4.03
CA LEU A 92 -8.73 17.10 5.38
C LEU A 92 -7.95 16.02 6.17
N ASP A 93 -6.92 16.45 6.89
CA ASP A 93 -6.11 15.65 7.83
C ASP A 93 -5.31 14.47 7.23
N ILE A 94 -5.13 14.42 5.91
CA ILE A 94 -4.14 13.51 5.30
C ILE A 94 -2.73 14.10 5.34
N ARG A 95 -1.75 13.27 5.69
CA ARG A 95 -0.33 13.58 5.65
C ARG A 95 0.41 12.51 4.89
N PHE A 96 1.35 12.93 4.04
CA PHE A 96 2.27 12.03 3.37
C PHE A 96 3.62 12.02 4.10
N GLU A 97 4.14 10.83 4.34
CA GLU A 97 5.43 10.61 5.01
C GLU A 97 6.37 9.87 4.06
N LEU A 98 7.56 10.44 3.85
CA LEU A 98 8.63 9.76 3.13
C LEU A 98 9.34 8.78 4.07
N GLY A 99 9.56 7.57 3.59
CA GLY A 99 10.30 6.54 4.28
C GLY A 99 11.75 6.94 4.53
N LYS A 100 12.40 6.26 5.47
CA LYS A 100 13.81 6.52 5.83
C LYS A 100 14.77 6.35 4.65
N ASP A 101 14.39 5.53 3.69
CA ASP A 101 15.10 5.27 2.44
C ASP A 101 14.95 6.39 1.41
N GLY A 102 14.06 7.35 1.65
CA GLY A 102 13.85 8.50 0.76
C GLY A 102 13.05 8.21 -0.50
N ASN A 103 12.60 6.96 -0.71
CA ASN A 103 11.93 6.55 -1.94
C ASN A 103 10.55 5.92 -1.70
N ASN A 104 10.20 5.57 -0.46
CA ASN A 104 8.87 5.04 -0.15
C ASN A 104 7.95 6.15 0.37
N LEU A 105 6.72 6.21 -0.11
CA LEU A 105 5.70 7.15 0.36
C LEU A 105 4.61 6.39 1.11
N SER A 106 4.36 6.83 2.34
CA SER A 106 3.20 6.42 3.15
C SER A 106 2.21 7.56 3.26
N ALA A 107 0.95 7.24 3.51
CA ALA A 107 -0.04 8.25 3.90
C ALA A 107 -0.69 7.89 5.22
N CYS A 108 -1.07 8.92 5.97
CA CYS A 108 -1.72 8.82 7.26
C CYS A 108 -2.85 9.83 7.30
N CYS A 109 -4.06 9.37 7.58
CA CYS A 109 -5.18 10.23 7.95
C CYS A 109 -5.36 10.14 9.47
N GLN A 110 -5.42 11.29 10.14
CA GLN A 110 -5.55 11.36 11.59
C GLN A 110 -6.89 11.97 11.95
N HIS A 111 -7.70 11.24 12.73
CA HIS A 111 -8.95 11.76 13.26
C HIS A 111 -8.78 12.02 14.76
N ILE A 112 -9.02 13.26 15.19
CA ILE A 112 -9.07 13.61 16.61
C ILE A 112 -10.38 13.04 17.18
N LEU A 113 -10.29 12.31 18.28
CA LEU A 113 -11.46 11.80 18.98
C LEU A 113 -11.90 12.85 20.01
N GLU A 114 -12.94 13.61 19.69
CA GLU A 114 -13.60 14.45 20.69
C GLU A 114 -14.26 13.53 21.75
N ASP A 115 -13.94 13.75 23.03
CA ASP A 115 -14.44 12.96 24.15
C ASP A 115 -14.13 11.45 24.07
N ALA A 116 -12.99 11.09 23.48
CA ALA A 116 -12.48 9.70 23.38
C ALA A 116 -13.47 8.72 22.70
N SER A 117 -14.37 9.21 21.85
CA SER A 117 -15.29 8.36 21.10
C SER A 117 -15.47 8.82 19.67
N MET A 118 -15.54 7.86 18.75
CA MET A 118 -15.89 8.17 17.36
C MET A 118 -17.37 7.90 17.16
N THR A 119 -18.09 8.88 16.64
CA THR A 119 -19.49 8.67 16.22
C THR A 119 -19.53 7.84 14.94
N ARG A 120 -20.64 7.11 14.72
CA ARG A 120 -20.84 6.37 13.47
C ARG A 120 -20.71 7.27 12.23
N ARG A 121 -21.23 8.50 12.30
CA ARG A 121 -21.14 9.46 11.19
C ARG A 121 -19.69 9.84 10.87
N GLN A 122 -18.85 10.06 11.89
CA GLN A 122 -17.42 10.33 11.69
C GLN A 122 -16.72 9.11 11.08
N PHE A 123 -17.06 7.90 11.53
CA PHE A 123 -16.55 6.66 10.93
C PHE A 123 -16.94 6.54 9.45
N ASP A 124 -18.21 6.71 9.11
CA ASP A 124 -18.69 6.59 7.74
C ASP A 124 -18.01 7.65 6.83
N LEU A 125 -17.82 8.88 7.33
CA LEU A 125 -17.08 9.92 6.62
C LEU A 125 -15.61 9.53 6.40
N ALA A 126 -14.93 8.99 7.43
CA ALA A 126 -13.54 8.56 7.31
C ALA A 126 -13.39 7.41 6.30
N ILE A 127 -14.29 6.43 6.32
CA ILE A 127 -14.31 5.33 5.35
C ILE A 127 -14.61 5.85 3.94
N MET A 128 -15.55 6.77 3.77
CA MET A 128 -15.86 7.38 2.47
C MET A 128 -14.64 8.10 1.89
N VAL A 129 -13.91 8.84 2.72
CA VAL A 129 -12.65 9.49 2.32
C VAL A 129 -11.62 8.45 1.90
N LEU A 130 -11.46 7.36 2.66
CA LEU A 130 -10.55 6.27 2.28
C LEU A 130 -10.95 5.61 0.95
N ILE A 131 -12.24 5.40 0.70
CA ILE A 131 -12.72 4.86 -0.59
C ILE A 131 -12.36 5.82 -1.74
N HIS A 132 -12.64 7.12 -1.61
CA HIS A 132 -12.28 8.11 -2.62
C HIS A 132 -10.77 8.13 -2.90
N ILE A 133 -9.97 8.04 -1.84
CA ILE A 133 -8.53 7.96 -1.92
C ILE A 133 -8.10 6.73 -2.73
N VAL A 134 -8.69 5.56 -2.46
CA VAL A 134 -8.37 4.28 -3.12
C VAL A 134 -8.79 4.27 -4.59
N ASP A 135 -9.98 4.79 -4.90
CA ASP A 135 -10.57 4.72 -6.24
C ASP A 135 -10.08 5.82 -7.19
N ASP A 136 -9.85 7.04 -6.67
CA ASP A 136 -9.56 8.20 -7.49
C ASP A 136 -8.14 8.72 -7.25
N THR A 137 -7.81 9.09 -6.01
CA THR A 137 -6.57 9.82 -5.73
C THR A 137 -5.32 8.98 -6.02
N TYR A 138 -5.28 7.75 -5.51
CA TYR A 138 -4.11 6.90 -5.65
C TYR A 138 -3.86 6.40 -7.07
N PRO A 139 -4.86 5.96 -7.85
CA PRO A 139 -4.63 5.61 -9.25
C PRO A 139 -4.03 6.75 -10.07
N HIS A 140 -4.40 8.01 -9.80
CA HIS A 140 -3.78 9.17 -10.43
C HIS A 140 -2.33 9.35 -9.99
N LEU A 141 -2.04 9.23 -8.70
CA LEU A 141 -0.67 9.31 -8.17
C LEU A 141 0.23 8.21 -8.74
N MET A 142 -0.26 6.97 -8.82
CA MET A 142 0.46 5.83 -9.40
C MET A 142 0.76 6.09 -10.88
N LYS A 143 -0.22 6.57 -11.65
CA LYS A 143 0.01 6.96 -13.05
C LYS A 143 1.05 8.06 -13.17
N LEU A 144 1.09 9.02 -12.25
CA LEU A 144 2.08 10.08 -12.29
C LEU A 144 3.50 9.56 -12.01
N ILE A 145 3.63 8.71 -10.99
CA ILE A 145 4.92 8.16 -10.56
C ILE A 145 5.49 7.21 -11.61
N TYR A 146 4.66 6.28 -12.11
CA TYR A 146 5.08 5.21 -13.01
C TYR A 146 4.81 5.50 -14.49
N LYS A 147 4.39 6.70 -14.85
CA LYS A 147 4.40 7.12 -16.26
C LYS A 147 5.84 7.02 -16.76
N SER A 148 6.04 6.13 -17.72
CA SER A 148 7.30 6.02 -18.46
C SER A 148 7.51 7.32 -19.20
N ASP A 149 8.31 8.22 -18.64
CA ASP A 149 8.82 9.36 -19.36
C ASP A 149 9.99 8.82 -20.20
N PRO A 150 9.89 8.75 -21.54
CA PRO A 150 10.98 8.23 -22.37
C PRO A 150 12.26 9.05 -22.26
N GLU A 151 12.22 10.22 -21.60
CA GLU A 151 13.38 11.07 -21.31
C GLU A 151 14.05 10.78 -19.96
N GLN A 152 13.47 9.94 -19.09
CA GLN A 152 14.14 9.46 -17.88
C GLN A 152 15.02 8.27 -18.23
N THR A 153 16.16 8.57 -18.84
CA THR A 153 17.29 7.63 -18.88
C THR A 153 17.62 7.26 -17.42
N PRO A 154 17.68 5.97 -17.04
CA PRO A 154 18.00 5.60 -15.68
C PRO A 154 19.39 6.15 -15.35
N ARG A 155 19.46 6.99 -14.30
CA ARG A 155 20.74 7.20 -13.62
C ARG A 155 21.17 5.84 -13.10
N ASP A 156 22.29 5.34 -13.63
CA ASP A 156 23.00 4.13 -13.24
C ASP A 156 22.72 3.69 -11.79
N THR A 157 21.65 2.91 -11.60
CA THR A 157 21.63 1.91 -10.55
C THR A 157 21.87 0.61 -11.27
N ALA A 158 23.13 0.18 -11.24
CA ALA A 158 23.53 -1.16 -11.60
C ALA A 158 22.53 -2.17 -11.02
N PRO A 159 22.12 -3.19 -11.78
CA PRO A 159 21.19 -4.20 -11.28
C PRO A 159 21.87 -4.93 -10.12
N GLN A 160 21.37 -4.71 -8.90
CA GLN A 160 21.69 -5.56 -7.75
C GLN A 160 20.95 -6.89 -7.95
N ASN A 161 21.58 -7.79 -8.70
CA ASN A 161 21.22 -9.21 -8.76
C ASN A 161 21.57 -9.84 -7.41
N ASP A 162 20.64 -9.83 -6.46
CA ASP A 162 20.77 -10.49 -5.15
C ASP A 162 20.55 -12.02 -5.21
N PHE A 163 20.86 -12.68 -6.33
CA PHE A 163 20.77 -14.13 -6.46
C PHE A 163 21.71 -14.67 -7.55
N ALA A 164 23.02 -14.73 -7.28
CA ALA A 164 23.94 -15.66 -7.93
C ALA A 164 25.23 -15.77 -7.10
N GLY A 165 25.53 -16.98 -6.63
CA GLY A 165 26.84 -17.28 -6.05
C GLY A 165 27.92 -17.25 -7.13
N GLU A 166 29.06 -16.65 -6.81
CA GLU A 166 30.34 -17.01 -7.44
C GLU A 166 30.76 -18.41 -6.96
N PRO A 167 31.65 -19.17 -7.66
CA PRO A 167 32.67 -18.66 -8.60
C PRO A 167 32.89 -19.51 -9.87
N ALA A 168 33.61 -18.95 -10.85
CA ALA A 168 34.84 -19.54 -11.41
C ALA A 168 35.37 -18.69 -12.59
N ASN A 169 36.68 -18.39 -12.52
CA ASN A 169 37.50 -17.96 -13.65
C ASN A 169 37.43 -18.99 -14.79
N ASP A 170 37.34 -18.52 -16.04
CA ASP A 170 38.16 -19.10 -17.11
C ASP A 170 38.47 -18.05 -18.18
N ASP A 171 39.73 -18.02 -18.56
CA ASP A 171 40.30 -17.19 -19.61
C ASP A 171 39.90 -17.74 -20.99
N GLY A 172 39.67 -16.86 -21.97
CA GLY A 172 40.13 -17.15 -23.33
C GLY A 172 39.13 -17.01 -24.49
N VAL A 173 39.56 -16.15 -25.42
CA VAL A 173 39.52 -16.34 -26.89
C VAL A 173 38.22 -16.01 -27.64
N ASN A 174 38.20 -14.76 -28.08
CA ASN A 174 37.75 -14.22 -29.36
C ASN A 174 37.73 -15.23 -30.55
N ILE A 175 36.62 -15.35 -31.29
CA ILE A 175 36.56 -15.59 -32.76
C ILE A 175 35.15 -15.21 -33.25
N ASP A 176 35.11 -14.22 -34.14
CA ASP A 176 34.01 -13.91 -35.06
C ASP A 176 33.83 -15.04 -36.10
N SER A 177 32.59 -15.39 -36.42
CA SER A 177 32.25 -15.94 -37.75
C SER A 177 30.78 -15.72 -38.10
N ASP A 178 30.64 -15.09 -39.25
CA ASP A 178 29.48 -14.53 -39.96
C ASP A 178 28.59 -15.58 -40.66
N ASP A 179 27.44 -15.12 -41.19
CA ASP A 179 26.52 -15.76 -42.15
C ASP A 179 25.67 -16.96 -41.64
N SER A 180 24.33 -17.02 -41.74
CA SER A 180 23.50 -16.74 -42.92
C SER A 180 21.99 -16.92 -42.61
N ALA A 181 21.17 -16.39 -43.51
CA ALA A 181 19.74 -16.10 -43.44
C ALA A 181 18.73 -17.28 -43.47
N ASP A 182 17.49 -16.91 -43.10
CA ASP A 182 16.16 -17.40 -43.51
C ASP A 182 15.79 -18.88 -43.37
N ASN A 183 14.75 -19.15 -42.57
CA ASN A 183 13.61 -19.98 -42.98
C ASN A 183 12.38 -19.65 -42.11
N GLU A 184 11.33 -19.18 -42.78
CA GLU A 184 9.95 -19.04 -42.29
C GLU A 184 9.24 -20.42 -42.20
N GLU A 185 8.10 -20.38 -41.50
CA GLU A 185 6.96 -21.32 -41.53
C GLU A 185 6.84 -22.42 -40.44
N ASP A 186 5.83 -22.18 -39.58
CA ASP A 186 4.78 -23.08 -39.10
C ASP A 186 5.11 -24.32 -38.24
N ASP A 187 4.66 -24.30 -36.98
CA ASP A 187 3.89 -25.42 -36.41
C ASP A 187 3.04 -25.00 -35.18
N GLU A 188 1.79 -24.64 -35.50
CA GLU A 188 0.52 -25.09 -34.92
C GLU A 188 0.41 -25.46 -33.41
N PHE A 189 -0.49 -24.71 -32.76
CA PHE A 189 -1.05 -24.93 -31.42
C PHE A 189 -1.52 -26.38 -31.17
N ALA A 190 -1.04 -26.99 -30.07
CA ALA A 190 -1.69 -28.18 -29.49
C ALA A 190 -2.70 -27.76 -28.40
N PRO A 191 -4.00 -28.12 -28.50
CA PRO A 191 -4.98 -27.84 -27.44
C PRO A 191 -4.87 -28.86 -26.29
N ILE A 192 -4.81 -28.36 -25.06
CA ILE A 192 -4.84 -29.19 -23.84
C ILE A 192 -6.29 -29.56 -23.52
N ILE A 193 -6.66 -30.83 -23.75
CA ILE A 193 -7.90 -31.43 -23.25
C ILE A 193 -7.63 -31.94 -21.82
N THR A 194 -8.37 -31.45 -20.83
CA THR A 194 -8.40 -32.04 -19.48
C THR A 194 -9.82 -32.48 -19.14
N ASP A 195 -10.07 -33.78 -19.28
CA ASP A 195 -11.32 -34.43 -18.85
C ASP A 195 -11.34 -34.63 -17.33
N GLU A 196 -12.32 -34.01 -16.67
CA GLU A 196 -12.81 -34.42 -15.35
C GLU A 196 -13.43 -35.82 -15.42
N LYS A 197 -12.89 -36.79 -14.67
CA LYS A 197 -13.75 -37.76 -13.95
C LYS A 197 -13.02 -38.59 -12.88
N ALA A 198 -13.52 -38.41 -11.66
CA ALA A 198 -13.77 -39.44 -10.66
C ALA A 198 -12.58 -40.22 -10.08
N ARG A 199 -12.16 -39.82 -8.87
CA ARG A 199 -11.80 -40.80 -7.83
C ARG A 199 -12.67 -40.63 -6.60
N LYS A 200 -13.35 -41.74 -6.28
CA LYS A 200 -14.35 -41.89 -5.24
C LYS A 200 -13.72 -41.82 -3.85
N ILE A 201 -14.52 -41.27 -2.95
CA ILE A 201 -14.43 -41.38 -1.50
C ILE A 201 -14.60 -42.85 -1.10
N ASN A 202 -13.77 -43.32 -0.18
CA ASN A 202 -14.06 -44.38 0.79
C ASN A 202 -13.39 -43.99 2.10
#